data_AF-A0A1M6U819-F1
#
_entry.id   AF-A0A1M6U819-F1
#
_cell.length_a   1.000
_cell.length_b   1.000
_cell.length_c   1.000
_cell.angle_alpha   90.00
_cell.angle_beta   90.00
_cell.angle_gamma   90.00
#
_symmetry.space_group_name_H-M   'P 1'
#
loop_
_entity.id
_entity.type
_entity.pdbx_description
1 polymer ?
#
loop_
_entity_poly.entity_id
_entity_poly.type
_entity_poly.pdbx_seq_one_letter_code
_entity_poly.pdbx_strand_id
1 'polypeptide(L)'
;MSGPAAPQAEDEEETGTEPAAGSRKPSELELRRLAAELAPMVDVWQRLLDQHLPDRAGRCQTCTKGGTGLPAAPWPCSIHGIADLARQWHDRSA
;
A
#
# COMPACT_ATOMS: atom_id res chain seq x y z
N MET A 1 -0.18 -60.98 21.13
CA MET A 1 -0.60 -61.42 19.79
C MET A 1 -2.05 -60.98 19.57
N SER A 2 -2.27 -59.77 19.06
CA SER A 2 -3.60 -59.30 18.65
C SER A 2 -3.43 -58.51 17.36
N GLY A 3 -4.13 -58.95 16.32
CA GLY A 3 -4.11 -58.38 14.97
C GLY A 3 -4.94 -57.08 14.83
N PRO A 4 -4.97 -56.51 13.62
CA PRO A 4 -5.18 -55.08 13.38
C PRO A 4 -6.56 -54.72 12.83
N ALA A 5 -6.91 -53.43 12.90
CA ALA A 5 -7.92 -52.79 12.06
C ALA A 5 -7.41 -51.39 11.65
N ALA A 6 -7.28 -51.18 10.34
CA ALA A 6 -7.13 -49.89 9.68
C ALA A 6 -8.51 -49.19 9.59
N PRO A 7 -8.65 -48.08 8.85
CA PRO A 7 -7.92 -46.80 8.87
C PRO A 7 -8.87 -45.65 9.26
N GLN A 8 -8.35 -44.52 9.73
CA GLN A 8 -9.14 -43.27 9.78
C GLN A 8 -8.68 -42.36 8.64
N ALA A 9 -9.65 -42.05 7.79
CA ALA A 9 -9.62 -40.93 6.88
C ALA A 9 -9.87 -39.64 7.68
N GLU A 10 -9.08 -38.63 7.40
CA GLU A 10 -9.34 -37.21 7.67
C GLU A 10 -9.07 -36.53 6.31
N ASP A 11 -10.14 -36.33 5.54
CA ASP A 11 -10.85 -35.03 5.41
C ASP A 11 -9.84 -33.98 4.91
N GLU A 12 -9.55 -34.01 3.61
CA GLU A 12 -10.16 -33.08 2.65
C GLU A 12 -10.03 -31.61 3.07
N GLU A 13 -9.17 -30.92 2.31
CA GLU A 13 -9.52 -29.62 1.76
C GLU A 13 -9.62 -28.45 2.76
N GLU A 14 -8.49 -27.99 3.30
CA GLU A 14 -8.39 -26.57 3.67
C GLU A 14 -8.18 -25.76 2.40
N THR A 15 -9.30 -25.50 1.72
CA THR A 15 -9.49 -24.40 0.76
C THR A 15 -9.13 -23.10 1.47
N GLY A 16 -7.84 -22.75 1.37
CA GLY A 16 -7.36 -21.40 1.64
C GLY A 16 -8.01 -20.45 0.63
N THR A 17 -9.20 -19.98 1.00
CA THR A 17 -9.96 -18.91 0.35
C THR A 17 -9.01 -17.81 -0.09
N GLU A 18 -8.71 -17.75 -1.39
CA GLU A 18 -8.18 -16.54 -2.00
C GLU A 18 -9.19 -15.43 -1.68
N PRO A 19 -8.82 -14.37 -0.93
CA PRO A 19 -9.73 -13.26 -0.78
C PRO A 19 -9.83 -12.61 -2.16
N ALA A 20 -11.05 -12.62 -2.70
CA ALA A 20 -11.43 -11.84 -3.87
C ALA A 20 -10.76 -10.46 -3.83
N ALA A 21 -10.19 -10.06 -4.97
CA ALA A 21 -9.46 -8.81 -5.18
C ALA A 21 -10.34 -7.56 -4.92
N GLY A 22 -10.63 -7.29 -3.65
CA GLY A 22 -11.07 -6.00 -3.17
C GLY A 22 -9.83 -5.15 -2.90
N SER A 23 -9.89 -3.86 -3.28
CA SER A 23 -8.81 -2.89 -3.03
C SER A 23 -8.48 -2.81 -1.53
N ARG A 24 -7.58 -3.67 -1.05
CA ARG A 24 -7.06 -3.61 0.31
C ARG A 24 -6.23 -2.33 0.39
N LYS A 25 -6.60 -1.44 1.30
CA LYS A 25 -5.74 -0.29 1.61
C LYS A 25 -4.40 -0.85 2.12
N PRO A 26 -3.26 -0.40 1.58
CA PRO A 26 -1.97 -0.83 2.10
C PRO A 26 -1.90 -0.51 3.59
N SER A 27 -1.42 -1.48 4.36
CA SER A 27 -1.19 -1.33 5.78
C SER A 27 -0.10 -0.30 6.04
N GLU A 28 -0.14 0.33 7.21
CA GLU A 28 0.84 1.33 7.64
C GLU A 28 2.29 0.81 7.58
N LEU A 29 2.50 -0.49 7.87
CA LEU A 29 3.81 -1.12 7.76
C LEU A 29 4.30 -1.21 6.32
N GLU A 30 3.41 -1.56 5.38
CA GLU A 30 3.73 -1.63 3.95
C GLU A 30 4.08 -0.24 3.40
N LEU A 31 3.31 0.78 3.80
CA LEU A 31 3.59 2.17 3.43
C LEU A 31 4.97 2.63 3.94
N ARG A 32 5.34 2.25 5.18
CA ARG A 32 6.66 2.57 5.75
C ARG A 32 7.80 1.85 5.03
N ARG A 33 7.62 0.58 4.65
CA ARG A 33 8.64 -0.16 3.88
C ARG A 33 8.86 0.46 2.51
N LEU A 34 7.76 0.76 1.80
CA LEU A 34 7.81 1.44 0.51
C LEU A 34 8.49 2.82 0.62
N ALA A 35 8.18 3.58 1.67
CA ALA A 35 8.83 4.86 1.92
C ALA A 35 10.34 4.73 2.16
N ALA A 36 10.79 3.69 2.87
CA ALA A 36 12.22 3.43 3.08
C ALA A 36 12.93 3.04 1.76
N GLU A 37 12.29 2.26 0.90
CA GLU A 37 12.80 1.94 -0.45
C GLU A 37 12.86 3.18 -1.35
N LEU A 38 11.89 4.09 -1.20
CA LEU A 38 11.82 5.33 -1.96
C LEU A 38 12.80 6.41 -1.45
N ALA A 39 13.21 6.36 -0.18
CA ALA A 39 14.08 7.36 0.45
C ALA A 39 15.38 7.71 -0.32
N PRO A 40 16.16 6.76 -0.88
CA PRO A 40 17.34 7.09 -1.68
C PRO A 40 17.01 7.71 -3.04
N MET A 41 15.76 7.60 -3.52
CA MET A 41 15.31 8.12 -4.81
C MET A 41 14.84 9.58 -4.68
N VAL A 42 15.77 10.48 -4.34
CA VAL A 42 15.50 11.89 -3.99
C VAL A 42 14.62 12.60 -5.01
N ASP A 43 15.00 12.56 -6.28
CA ASP A 43 14.27 13.25 -7.35
C ASP A 43 12.83 12.74 -7.50
N VAL A 44 12.59 11.46 -7.18
CA VAL A 44 11.27 10.84 -7.33
C VAL A 44 10.32 11.37 -6.26
N TRP A 45 10.69 11.28 -4.97
CA TRP A 45 9.80 11.76 -3.92
C TRP A 45 9.66 13.27 -3.92
N GLN A 46 10.68 14.04 -4.34
CA GLN A 46 10.55 15.48 -4.54
C GLN A 46 9.50 15.81 -5.60
N ARG A 47 9.58 15.17 -6.77
CA ARG A 47 8.59 15.35 -7.83
C ARG A 47 7.18 14.97 -7.39
N LEU A 48 7.03 13.90 -6.61
CA LEU A 48 5.72 13.50 -6.09
C LEU A 48 5.14 14.56 -5.14
N LEU A 49 5.95 15.14 -4.25
CA LEU A 49 5.52 16.23 -3.36
C LEU A 49 5.14 17.49 -4.15
N ASP A 50 5.89 17.83 -5.19
CA ASP A 50 5.61 19.02 -6.02
C ASP A 50 4.34 18.85 -6.88
N GLN A 51 4.04 17.63 -7.30
CA GLN A 51 2.89 17.34 -8.16
C GLN A 51 1.61 17.12 -7.36
N HIS A 52 1.69 16.46 -6.20
CA HIS A 52 0.53 16.18 -5.38
C HIS A 52 0.36 17.31 -4.38
N LEU A 53 -0.45 18.31 -4.72
CA LEU A 53 -0.78 19.46 -3.89
C LEU A 53 -2.29 19.53 -3.57
N PRO A 54 -2.70 20.20 -2.47
CA PRO A 54 -4.10 20.39 -2.15
C PRO A 54 -4.76 21.34 -3.15
N ASP A 55 -6.02 21.07 -3.52
CA ASP A 55 -6.91 21.99 -4.21
C ASP A 55 -7.68 22.87 -3.20
N ARG A 56 -8.44 23.85 -3.70
CA ARG A 56 -9.25 24.75 -2.84
C ARG A 56 -10.37 24.03 -2.07
N ALA A 57 -10.66 22.78 -2.39
CA ALA A 57 -11.72 21.98 -1.79
C ALA A 57 -11.18 20.84 -0.91
N GLY A 58 -9.87 20.82 -0.59
CA GLY A 58 -9.26 19.82 0.27
C GLY A 58 -9.03 18.46 -0.41
N ARG A 59 -8.87 18.41 -1.72
CA ARG A 59 -8.55 17.21 -2.51
C ARG A 59 -7.18 17.34 -3.18
N CYS A 60 -6.61 16.24 -3.64
CA CYS A 60 -5.35 16.31 -4.39
C CYS A 60 -5.58 16.72 -5.86
N GLN A 61 -5.01 17.84 -6.30
CA GLN A 61 -5.16 18.35 -7.67
C GLN A 61 -4.80 17.31 -8.72
N THR A 62 -3.64 16.66 -8.57
CA THR A 62 -3.14 15.67 -9.54
C THR A 62 -3.98 14.40 -9.56
N CYS A 63 -4.40 13.87 -8.41
CA CYS A 63 -5.28 12.70 -8.37
C CYS A 63 -6.68 13.00 -8.92
N THR A 64 -7.15 14.25 -8.83
CA THR A 64 -8.45 14.61 -9.43
C THR A 64 -8.38 14.84 -10.94
N LYS A 65 -7.18 14.90 -11.53
CA LYS A 65 -7.02 15.06 -12.99
C LYS A 65 -7.50 13.80 -13.71
N GLY A 66 -8.38 13.97 -14.71
CA GLY A 66 -8.85 12.89 -15.56
C GLY A 66 -7.69 12.07 -16.12
N GLY A 67 -7.81 10.74 -16.08
CA GLY A 67 -6.75 9.80 -16.46
C GLY A 67 -5.97 9.18 -15.28
N THR A 68 -6.18 9.65 -14.04
CA THR A 68 -5.55 9.06 -12.82
C THR A 68 -6.49 8.17 -12.00
N GLY A 69 -7.77 8.13 -12.36
CA GLY A 69 -8.77 7.22 -11.77
C GLY A 69 -9.31 7.62 -10.39
N LEU A 70 -8.92 8.77 -9.83
CA LEU A 70 -9.27 9.17 -8.45
C LEU A 70 -9.90 10.59 -8.36
N PRO A 71 -11.07 10.81 -8.98
CA PRO A 71 -11.67 12.15 -9.16
C PRO A 71 -11.98 12.90 -7.85
N ALA A 72 -11.96 12.22 -6.70
CA ALA A 72 -12.25 12.79 -5.39
C ALA A 72 -11.22 12.42 -4.31
N ALA A 73 -9.96 12.15 -4.68
CA ALA A 73 -8.95 11.76 -3.70
C ALA A 73 -8.80 12.84 -2.61
N PRO A 74 -9.07 12.52 -1.32
CA PRO A 74 -8.91 13.49 -0.25
C PRO A 74 -7.44 13.89 -0.12
N TRP A 75 -7.21 15.13 0.31
CA TRP A 75 -5.89 15.59 0.71
C TRP A 75 -5.67 15.38 2.22
N PRO A 76 -4.50 14.88 2.67
CA PRO A 76 -3.39 14.37 1.85
C PRO A 76 -3.74 13.04 1.19
N CYS A 77 -3.35 12.87 -0.08
CA CYS A 77 -3.56 11.61 -0.79
C CYS A 77 -2.44 10.61 -0.46
N SER A 78 -2.70 9.31 -0.67
CA SER A 78 -1.72 8.25 -0.32
C SER A 78 -0.34 8.44 -0.95
N ILE A 79 -0.29 8.94 -2.20
CA ILE A 79 0.99 9.22 -2.90
C ILE A 79 1.80 10.30 -2.18
N HIS A 80 1.15 11.40 -1.77
CA HIS A 80 1.80 12.43 -0.96
C HIS A 80 2.28 11.85 0.37
N GLY A 81 1.46 11.02 1.03
CA GLY A 81 1.84 10.38 2.29
C GLY A 81 3.11 9.51 2.18
N ILE A 82 3.24 8.71 1.12
CA ILE A 82 4.44 7.88 0.88
C ILE A 82 5.66 8.76 0.59
N ALA A 83 5.50 9.79 -0.24
CA ALA A 83 6.60 10.69 -0.60
C ALA A 83 7.09 11.50 0.62
N ASP A 84 6.18 11.97 1.47
CA ASP A 84 6.52 12.70 2.70
C ASP A 84 7.21 11.78 3.72
N LEU A 85 6.78 10.53 3.84
CA LEU A 85 7.49 9.52 4.65
C LEU A 85 8.89 9.25 4.09
N ALA A 86 9.05 9.12 2.77
CA ALA A 86 10.35 8.88 2.13
C ALA A 86 11.34 10.02 2.40
N ARG A 87 10.89 11.28 2.32
CA ARG A 87 11.68 12.45 2.74
C ARG A 87 12.13 12.34 4.20
N GLN A 88 11.20 12.03 5.11
CA GLN A 88 11.53 11.88 6.53
C GLN A 88 12.55 10.75 6.79
N TRP A 89 12.48 9.65 6.05
CA TRP A 89 13.48 8.58 6.12
C TRP A 89 14.84 9.04 5.61
N HIS A 90 14.87 9.77 4.50
CA HIS A 90 16.10 10.35 3.94
C HIS A 90 16.76 11.31 4.94
N ASP A 91 16.01 12.29 5.47
CA ASP A 91 16.53 13.30 6.39
C ASP A 91 17.06 12.72 7.72
N ARG A 92 16.57 11.54 8.11
CA ARG A 92 17.05 10.81 9.30
C ARG A 92 18.29 9.95 9.03
N SER A 93 18.56 9.66 7.76
CA SER A 93 19.62 8.75 7.33
C SER A 93 20.81 9.48 6.68
N ALA A 94 20.62 10.74 6.30
CA ALA A 94 21.63 11.67 5.79
C ALA A 94 22.39 12.35 6.95
#